data_AF-A0A6B2LMJ9-F1
#
_entry.id   AF-A0A6B2LMJ9-F1
#
_cell.length_a   1.000
_cell.length_b   1.000
_cell.length_c   1.000
_cell.angle_alpha   90.00
_cell.angle_beta   90.00
_cell.angle_gamma   90.00
#
_symmetry.space_group_name_H-M   'P 1'
#
loop_
_entity.id
_entity.type
_entity.pdbx_description
1 polymer ?
#
loop_
_entity_poly.entity_id
_entity_poly.type
_entity_poly.pdbx_seq_one_letter_code
_entity_poly.pdbx_strand_id
1 'polypeptide(L)'
;MHYFDMPGRGEPIRLAFRIGGIPFEDCRISFPDWAQKKHTFPFGTVPVLEVDGKNLCNSNTILQYAGKVAGLGPADLFSIAKVDEFLSVIEDYMGELFGFLRRSPEEKEKFISEFVKGTSPYYLGLLEKTAVANGGPYAVGGCLSVADLKLYVLMNLIHAGHP
;
A
#
# COMPACT_ATOMS: atom_id res chain seq x y z
N MET A 1 -11.74 -1.90 10.50
CA MET A 1 -10.81 -1.19 9.59
C MET A 1 -11.64 -0.26 8.73
N HIS A 2 -11.37 1.04 8.82
CA HIS A 2 -12.08 2.08 8.09
C HIS A 2 -11.29 2.49 6.85
N TYR A 3 -11.90 2.38 5.68
CA TYR A 3 -11.33 2.87 4.43
C TYR A 3 -12.42 3.16 3.39
N PHE A 4 -12.05 3.77 2.28
CA PHE A 4 -12.97 3.98 1.17
C PHE A 4 -13.45 2.65 0.57
N ASP A 5 -14.63 2.68 -0.07
CA ASP A 5 -15.17 1.56 -0.85
C ASP A 5 -14.44 1.40 -2.20
N MET A 6 -13.14 1.17 -2.11
CA MET A 6 -12.22 0.91 -3.23
C MET A 6 -11.01 0.13 -2.70
N PRO A 7 -10.17 -0.47 -3.58
CA PRO A 7 -8.96 -1.16 -3.13
C PRO A 7 -7.96 -0.20 -2.49
N GLY A 8 -7.36 0.69 -3.29
CA GLY A 8 -6.43 1.72 -2.86
C GLY A 8 -5.38 1.26 -1.85
N ARG A 9 -5.11 2.10 -0.85
CA ARG A 9 -4.16 1.82 0.25
C ARG A 9 -4.70 0.84 1.29
N GLY A 10 -6.00 0.55 1.27
CA GLY A 10 -6.64 -0.39 2.18
C GLY A 10 -6.48 -1.85 1.76
N GLU A 11 -6.36 -2.11 0.45
CA GLU A 11 -6.36 -3.48 -0.07
C GLU A 11 -5.22 -4.36 0.45
N PRO A 12 -3.95 -3.90 0.54
CA PRO A 12 -2.89 -4.73 1.11
C PRO A 12 -3.19 -5.18 2.55
N ILE A 13 -3.85 -4.33 3.33
CA ILE A 13 -4.24 -4.63 4.72
C ILE A 13 -5.34 -5.69 4.74
N ARG A 14 -6.35 -5.55 3.87
CA ARG A 14 -7.42 -6.55 3.72
C ARG A 14 -6.83 -7.90 3.32
N LEU A 15 -5.91 -7.92 2.36
CA LEU A 15 -5.22 -9.14 1.92
C LEU A 15 -4.45 -9.79 3.08
N ALA A 16 -3.70 -9.01 3.87
CA ALA A 16 -2.95 -9.54 5.00
C ALA A 16 -3.86 -10.27 6.00
N PHE A 17 -4.96 -9.64 6.43
CA PHE A 17 -5.91 -10.29 7.33
C PHE A 17 -6.57 -11.52 6.72
N ARG A 18 -6.96 -11.46 5.43
CA ARG A 18 -7.63 -12.58 4.75
C ARG A 18 -6.70 -13.79 4.57
N ILE A 19 -5.44 -13.56 4.20
CA ILE A 19 -4.43 -14.61 4.06
C ILE A 19 -4.14 -15.25 5.43
N GLY A 20 -4.02 -14.44 6.48
CA GLY A 20 -3.82 -14.93 7.84
C GLY A 20 -5.04 -15.57 8.50
N GLY A 21 -6.20 -15.59 7.83
CA GLY A 21 -7.45 -16.06 8.43
C GLY A 21 -7.93 -15.24 9.63
N ILE A 22 -7.50 -13.98 9.73
CA ILE A 22 -7.79 -13.09 10.86
C ILE A 22 -9.14 -12.40 10.61
N PRO A 23 -10.14 -12.60 11.48
CA PRO A 23 -11.41 -11.90 11.35
C PRO A 23 -11.21 -10.40 11.62
N PHE A 24 -11.81 -9.57 10.77
CA PHE A 24 -11.83 -8.12 10.95
C PHE A 24 -13.10 -7.54 10.32
N GLU A 25 -13.53 -6.38 10.82
CA GLU A 25 -14.61 -5.61 10.20
C GLU A 25 -14.05 -4.69 9.11
N ASP A 26 -14.59 -4.75 7.89
CA ASP A 26 -14.25 -3.86 6.76
C ASP A 26 -15.30 -2.73 6.66
N CYS A 27 -15.11 -1.69 7.45
CA CYS A 27 -16.03 -0.56 7.55
C CYS A 27 -15.80 0.41 6.37
N ARG A 28 -16.58 0.26 5.29
CA ARG A 28 -16.41 1.04 4.07
C ARG A 28 -17.07 2.41 4.14
N ILE A 29 -16.36 3.43 3.70
CA ILE A 29 -16.80 4.83 3.66
C ILE A 29 -17.02 5.24 2.22
N SER A 30 -18.22 5.75 1.91
CA SER A 30 -18.49 6.34 0.61
C SER A 30 -17.80 7.70 0.47
N PHE A 31 -17.42 8.11 -0.75
CA PHE A 31 -16.87 9.44 -0.98
C PHE A 31 -17.80 10.59 -0.53
N PRO A 32 -19.14 10.53 -0.76
CA PRO A 32 -20.06 11.54 -0.25
C PRO A 32 -20.03 11.70 1.28
N ASP A 33 -19.90 10.59 2.02
CA ASP A 33 -19.89 10.62 3.49
C ASP A 33 -18.56 11.10 4.07
N TRP A 34 -17.48 11.09 3.27
CA TRP A 34 -16.13 11.35 3.76
C TRP A 34 -15.98 12.71 4.41
N ALA A 35 -16.55 13.76 3.81
CA ALA A 35 -16.44 15.13 4.32
C ALA A 35 -16.98 15.23 5.76
N GLN A 36 -18.06 14.50 6.05
CA GLN A 36 -18.69 14.47 7.38
C GLN A 36 -17.93 13.57 8.34
N LYS A 37 -17.30 12.49 7.89
CA LYS A 37 -16.57 11.55 8.76
C LYS A 37 -15.12 11.94 9.04
N LYS A 38 -14.49 12.73 8.18
CA LYS A 38 -13.05 13.04 8.23
C LYS A 38 -12.57 13.48 9.63
N HIS A 39 -13.32 14.38 10.28
CA HIS A 39 -12.94 14.93 11.59
C HIS A 39 -12.99 13.91 12.74
N THR A 40 -13.64 12.77 12.55
CA THR A 40 -13.73 11.70 13.55
C THR A 40 -12.47 10.83 13.61
N PHE A 41 -11.61 10.89 12.59
CA PHE A 41 -10.37 10.10 12.53
C PHE A 41 -9.17 10.89 13.06
N PRO A 42 -8.23 10.25 13.81
CA PRO A 42 -7.18 10.96 14.55
C PRO A 42 -6.32 11.93 13.73
N PHE A 43 -6.00 11.58 12.48
CA PHE A 43 -5.22 12.43 11.57
C PHE A 43 -6.04 12.98 10.40
N GLY A 44 -7.37 12.89 10.46
CA GLY A 44 -8.22 13.30 9.35
C GLY A 44 -7.97 12.53 8.05
N THR A 45 -7.48 11.28 8.15
CA THR A 45 -7.13 10.41 7.03
C THR A 45 -7.57 8.98 7.30
N VAL A 46 -7.71 8.21 6.23
CA VAL A 46 -7.93 6.76 6.25
C VAL A 46 -6.85 6.09 5.37
N PRO A 47 -6.42 4.84 5.65
CA PRO A 47 -7.05 3.87 6.55
C PRO A 47 -6.79 4.12 8.04
N VAL A 48 -7.75 3.67 8.86
CA VAL A 48 -7.63 3.55 10.33
C VAL A 48 -8.05 2.14 10.73
N LEU A 49 -7.23 1.47 11.54
CA LEU A 49 -7.54 0.20 12.17
C LEU A 49 -7.81 0.43 13.65
N GLU A 50 -8.94 -0.05 14.15
CA GLU A 50 -9.22 -0.11 15.58
C GLU A 50 -8.86 -1.49 16.11
N VAL A 51 -8.09 -1.54 17.20
CA VAL A 51 -7.73 -2.77 17.92
C VAL A 51 -7.95 -2.52 19.41
N ASP A 52 -8.86 -3.28 20.03
CA ASP A 52 -9.19 -3.17 21.46
C ASP A 52 -9.50 -1.71 21.89
N GLY A 53 -10.29 -1.01 21.08
CA GLY A 53 -10.67 0.40 21.31
C GLY A 53 -9.55 1.42 21.05
N LYS A 54 -8.40 0.99 20.51
CA LYS A 54 -7.26 1.86 20.19
C LYS A 54 -7.11 2.01 18.68
N ASN A 55 -6.91 3.25 18.23
CA ASN A 55 -6.71 3.55 16.82
C ASN A 55 -5.24 3.42 16.40
N LEU A 56 -5.02 2.72 15.30
CA LEU A 56 -3.78 2.68 14.52
C LEU A 56 -4.04 3.33 13.16
N CYS A 57 -3.17 4.26 12.78
CA CYS A 57 -3.30 5.05 11.55
C CYS A 57 -2.09 4.80 10.63
N ASN A 58 -2.16 5.34 9.40
CA ASN A 58 -1.17 5.16 8.31
C ASN A 58 -1.20 3.76 7.70
N SER A 59 -1.33 3.69 6.37
CA SER A 59 -1.51 2.43 5.66
C SER A 59 -0.35 1.45 5.83
N ASN A 60 0.91 1.90 5.81
CA ASN A 60 2.05 0.99 5.95
C ASN A 60 2.22 0.51 7.39
N THR A 61 1.98 1.39 8.36
CA THR A 61 2.00 1.03 9.78
C THR A 61 0.93 -0.02 10.10
N ILE A 62 -0.30 0.19 9.61
CA ILE A 62 -1.40 -0.76 9.77
C ILE A 62 -1.09 -2.07 9.03
N LEU A 63 -0.54 -1.99 7.82
CA LEU A 63 -0.17 -3.15 7.03
C LEU A 63 0.90 -4.01 7.73
N GLN A 64 1.94 -3.39 8.28
CA GLN A 64 2.96 -4.10 9.07
C GLN A 64 2.35 -4.78 10.31
N TYR A 65 1.46 -4.09 11.03
CA TYR A 65 0.73 -4.70 12.14
C TYR A 65 -0.10 -5.91 11.69
N ALA A 66 -0.89 -5.76 10.62
CA ALA A 66 -1.70 -6.83 10.07
C ALA A 66 -0.84 -8.02 9.60
N GLY A 67 0.31 -7.75 8.97
CA GLY A 67 1.27 -8.76 8.55
C GLY A 67 1.81 -9.57 9.72
N LYS A 68 2.23 -8.90 10.81
CA LYS A 68 2.70 -9.58 12.02
C LYS A 68 1.64 -10.45 12.66
N VAL A 69 0.41 -9.96 12.77
CA VAL A 69 -0.72 -10.74 13.31
C VAL A 69 -1.04 -11.94 12.42
N ALA A 70 -0.92 -11.78 11.10
CA ALA A 70 -1.16 -12.83 10.11
C ALA A 70 0.01 -13.81 9.92
N GLY A 71 1.15 -13.60 10.60
CA GLY A 71 2.35 -14.42 10.40
C GLY A 71 3.01 -14.24 9.03
N LEU A 72 2.91 -13.05 8.44
CA LEU A 72 3.48 -12.72 7.13
C LEU A 72 4.80 -11.97 7.27
N GLY A 73 5.82 -12.44 6.53
CA GLY A 73 7.14 -11.85 6.48
C GLY A 73 8.17 -12.48 7.43
N PRO A 74 9.40 -11.93 7.43
CA PRO A 74 10.51 -12.45 8.20
C PRO A 74 10.40 -12.12 9.69
N ALA A 75 11.19 -12.82 10.52
CA ALA A 75 11.21 -12.63 11.96
C ALA A 75 12.45 -11.85 12.47
N ASP A 76 13.55 -11.86 11.72
CA ASP A 76 14.76 -11.13 12.11
C ASP A 76 14.66 -9.64 11.78
N LEU A 77 15.30 -8.82 12.61
CA LEU A 77 15.18 -7.36 12.53
C LEU A 77 15.67 -6.79 11.20
N PHE A 78 16.70 -7.37 10.60
CA PHE A 78 17.30 -6.82 9.37
C PHE A 78 16.40 -7.10 8.17
N SER A 79 15.88 -8.32 8.03
CA SER A 79 14.93 -8.63 6.97
C SER A 79 13.59 -7.91 7.17
N ILE A 80 13.14 -7.66 8.40
CA ILE A 80 11.98 -6.77 8.65
C ILE A 80 12.28 -5.36 8.13
N ALA A 81 13.45 -4.80 8.43
CA ALA A 81 13.84 -3.49 7.93
C ALA A 81 13.94 -3.45 6.39
N LYS A 82 14.33 -4.57 5.77
CA LYS A 82 14.30 -4.71 4.30
C LYS A 82 12.88 -4.72 3.73
N VAL A 83 11.90 -5.27 4.44
CA VAL A 83 10.49 -5.17 4.04
C VAL A 83 10.03 -3.72 4.13
N ASP A 84 10.40 -2.99 5.19
CA ASP A 84 10.09 -1.57 5.36
C ASP A 84 10.75 -0.69 4.29
N GLU A 85 12.01 -0.96 3.93
CA GLU A 85 12.72 -0.33 2.82
C GLU A 85 11.93 -0.51 1.51
N PHE A 86 11.52 -1.75 1.20
CA PHE A 86 10.76 -2.06 -0.01
C PHE A 86 9.39 -1.34 -0.04
N LEU A 87 8.68 -1.33 1.08
CA LEU A 87 7.42 -0.60 1.23
C LEU A 87 7.61 0.92 1.04
N SER A 88 8.74 1.47 1.46
CA SER A 88 9.05 2.89 1.32
C SER A 88 9.28 3.28 -0.14
N VAL A 89 10.02 2.46 -0.90
CA VAL A 89 10.19 2.67 -2.35
C VAL A 89 8.86 2.60 -3.09
N ILE A 90 7.94 1.71 -2.68
CA ILE A 90 6.57 1.69 -3.24
C ILE A 90 5.81 2.98 -2.88
N GLU A 91 5.97 3.53 -1.68
CA GLU A 91 5.36 4.81 -1.32
C GLU A 91 5.91 5.97 -2.15
N ASP A 92 7.20 6.00 -2.44
CA ASP A 92 7.81 7.01 -3.31
C ASP A 92 7.22 6.92 -4.73
N TYR A 93 7.10 5.70 -5.29
CA TYR A 93 6.39 5.46 -6.55
C TYR A 93 4.96 6.02 -6.51
N MET A 94 4.21 5.68 -5.46
CA MET A 94 2.80 6.10 -5.33
C MET A 94 2.67 7.61 -5.13
N GLY A 95 3.64 8.24 -4.46
CA GLY A 95 3.72 9.69 -4.30
C GLY A 95 3.90 10.40 -5.63
N GLU A 96 4.82 9.90 -6.46
CA GLU A 96 5.01 10.39 -7.84
C GLU A 96 3.73 10.19 -8.66
N LEU A 97 3.17 8.97 -8.68
CA LEU A 97 1.94 8.67 -9.42
C LEU A 97 0.81 9.63 -9.03
N PHE A 98 0.48 9.73 -7.74
CA PHE A 98 -0.61 10.57 -7.24
C PHE A 98 -0.37 12.08 -7.37
N GLY A 99 0.81 12.50 -7.84
CA GLY A 99 1.01 13.85 -8.35
C GLY A 99 -0.06 14.24 -9.38
N PHE A 100 -0.58 13.30 -10.18
CA PHE A 100 -1.60 13.56 -11.19
C PHE A 100 -2.90 14.18 -10.62
N LEU A 101 -3.24 13.89 -9.36
CA LEU A 101 -4.48 14.38 -8.73
C LEU A 101 -4.53 15.90 -8.57
N ARG A 102 -3.36 16.56 -8.55
CA ARG A 102 -3.23 18.02 -8.38
C ARG A 102 -3.18 18.79 -9.71
N ARG A 103 -3.28 18.11 -10.85
CA ARG A 103 -3.14 18.68 -12.19
C ARG A 103 -4.48 18.98 -12.83
N SER A 104 -4.50 19.89 -13.81
CA SER A 104 -5.69 20.15 -14.62
C SER A 104 -6.04 18.92 -15.48
N PRO A 105 -7.29 18.78 -15.97
CA PRO A 105 -7.65 17.69 -16.89
C PRO A 105 -6.72 17.57 -18.11
N GLU A 106 -6.29 18.69 -18.68
CA GLU A 106 -5.43 18.75 -19.87
C GLU A 106 -3.99 18.30 -19.57
N GLU A 107 -3.49 18.57 -18.37
CA GLU A 107 -2.14 18.20 -17.94
C GLU A 107 -2.02 16.72 -17.55
N LYS A 108 -3.12 16.09 -17.14
CA LYS A 108 -3.12 14.71 -16.65
C LYS A 108 -2.66 13.71 -17.69
N GLU A 109 -3.13 13.81 -18.93
CA GLU A 109 -2.76 12.86 -19.98
C GLU A 109 -1.25 12.91 -20.27
N LYS A 110 -0.71 14.12 -20.42
CA LYS A 110 0.73 14.34 -20.62
C LYS A 110 1.54 13.79 -19.44
N PHE A 111 1.11 14.09 -18.21
CA PHE A 111 1.78 13.61 -17.01
C PHE A 111 1.81 12.08 -16.95
N ILE A 112 0.68 11.40 -17.17
CA ILE A 112 0.62 9.94 -17.16
C ILE A 112 1.50 9.34 -18.26
N SER A 113 1.52 9.94 -19.46
CA SER A 113 2.39 9.51 -20.56
C SER A 113 3.88 9.61 -20.20
N GLU A 114 4.30 10.70 -19.58
CA GLU A 114 5.68 10.90 -19.11
C GLU A 114 6.02 9.94 -17.95
N PHE A 115 5.12 9.80 -16.98
CA PHE A 115 5.29 8.89 -15.85
C PHE A 115 5.46 7.44 -16.31
N VAL A 116 4.60 6.94 -17.20
CA VAL A 116 4.66 5.56 -17.72
C VAL A 116 5.93 5.30 -18.53
N LYS A 117 6.44 6.30 -19.26
CA LYS A 117 7.65 6.14 -20.09
C LYS A 117 8.96 6.29 -19.32
N GLY A 118 8.95 7.03 -18.20
CA GLY A 118 10.16 7.37 -17.45
C GLY A 118 10.12 6.87 -16.01
N THR A 119 9.33 7.55 -15.17
CA THR A 119 9.33 7.35 -13.71
C THR A 119 8.91 5.92 -13.33
N SER A 120 7.85 5.40 -13.93
CA SER A 120 7.31 4.07 -13.62
C SER A 120 8.34 2.96 -13.88
N PRO A 121 8.93 2.79 -15.09
CA PRO A 121 9.91 1.74 -15.35
C PRO A 121 11.18 1.91 -14.51
N TYR A 122 11.59 3.14 -14.18
CA TYR A 122 12.71 3.38 -13.27
C TYR A 122 12.49 2.74 -11.90
N TYR A 123 11.38 3.07 -11.23
CA TYR A 123 11.06 2.51 -9.92
C TYR A 123 10.78 1.01 -9.96
N LEU A 124 10.08 0.51 -10.98
CA LEU A 124 9.84 -0.93 -11.12
C LEU A 124 11.17 -1.70 -11.29
N GLY A 125 12.12 -1.16 -12.05
CA GLY A 125 13.47 -1.72 -12.16
C GLY A 125 14.26 -1.68 -10.83
N LEU A 126 14.08 -0.63 -10.02
CA LEU A 126 14.65 -0.59 -8.67
C LEU A 126 14.05 -1.67 -7.76
N LEU A 127 12.73 -1.84 -7.77
CA LEU A 127 12.03 -2.85 -6.98
C LEU A 127 12.46 -4.27 -7.39
N GLU A 128 12.55 -4.55 -8.70
CA GLU A 128 13.04 -5.83 -9.21
C GLU A 128 14.49 -6.10 -8.77
N LYS A 129 15.39 -5.15 -8.99
CA LYS A 129 16.79 -5.26 -8.55
C LYS A 129 16.90 -5.49 -7.04
N THR A 130 16.07 -4.80 -6.25
CA THR A 130 16.05 -4.92 -4.79
C THR A 130 15.56 -6.29 -4.36
N ALA A 131 14.50 -6.83 -4.97
CA ALA A 131 14.00 -8.18 -4.68
C ALA A 131 15.06 -9.25 -4.99
N VAL A 132 15.74 -9.14 -6.14
CA VAL A 132 16.85 -10.05 -6.50
C VAL A 132 17.99 -9.95 -5.48
N ALA A 133 18.40 -8.73 -5.12
CA ALA A 133 19.48 -8.51 -4.13
C ALA A 133 19.12 -9.00 -2.72
N ASN A 134 17.83 -9.00 -2.38
CA ASN A 134 17.32 -9.53 -1.11
C ASN A 134 17.16 -11.07 -1.13
N GLY A 135 17.54 -11.76 -2.21
CA GLY A 135 17.50 -13.21 -2.31
C GLY A 135 16.12 -13.79 -2.60
N GLY A 136 15.35 -13.14 -3.49
CA GLY A 136 14.01 -13.56 -3.92
C GLY A 136 13.84 -15.06 -4.18
N PRO A 137 12.60 -15.58 -4.08
CA PRO A 137 11.56 -15.22 -5.05
C PRO A 137 10.53 -14.17 -4.59
N TYR A 138 10.60 -13.71 -3.33
CA TYR A 138 9.73 -12.66 -2.81
C TYR A 138 10.46 -11.31 -2.77
N ALA A 139 9.76 -10.24 -2.40
CA ALA A 139 10.34 -8.89 -2.21
C ALA A 139 11.53 -8.91 -1.24
N VAL A 140 11.49 -9.78 -0.23
CA VAL A 140 12.60 -10.04 0.69
C VAL A 140 12.73 -11.54 0.96
N GLY A 141 13.79 -12.15 0.44
CA GLY A 141 14.15 -13.54 0.70
C GLY A 141 13.12 -14.56 0.19
N GLY A 142 12.91 -15.60 0.99
CA GLY A 142 12.12 -16.79 0.64
C GLY A 142 10.70 -16.86 1.20
N CYS A 143 10.18 -15.79 1.82
CA CYS A 143 8.85 -15.79 2.43
C CYS A 143 7.96 -14.67 1.90
N LEU A 144 6.66 -14.97 1.74
CA LEU A 144 5.64 -13.97 1.46
C LEU A 144 5.54 -12.97 2.61
N SER A 145 5.66 -11.69 2.28
CA SER A 145 5.62 -10.57 3.23
C SER A 145 4.57 -9.53 2.82
N VAL A 146 4.37 -8.54 3.67
CA VAL A 146 3.49 -7.41 3.37
C VAL A 146 3.98 -6.53 2.21
N ALA A 147 5.28 -6.54 1.90
CA ALA A 147 5.82 -5.85 0.74
C ALA A 147 5.30 -6.48 -0.57
N ASP A 148 5.20 -7.81 -0.60
CA ASP A 148 4.65 -8.55 -1.74
C ASP A 148 3.17 -8.23 -1.96
N LEU A 149 2.38 -8.14 -0.88
CA LEU A 149 0.97 -7.77 -0.97
C LEU A 149 0.80 -6.37 -1.52
N LYS A 150 1.64 -5.43 -1.08
CA LYS A 150 1.58 -4.05 -1.57
C LYS A 150 2.05 -3.94 -3.02
N LEU A 151 3.10 -4.67 -3.39
CA LEU A 151 3.56 -4.78 -4.77
C LEU A 151 2.48 -5.38 -5.67
N TYR A 152 1.81 -6.44 -5.23
CA TYR A 152 0.70 -7.07 -5.96
C TYR A 152 -0.44 -6.08 -6.24
N VAL A 153 -0.87 -5.33 -5.23
CA VAL A 153 -1.91 -4.29 -5.41
C VAL A 153 -1.44 -3.18 -6.34
N LEU A 154 -0.18 -2.76 -6.25
CA LEU A 154 0.41 -1.81 -7.19
C LEU A 154 0.40 -2.33 -8.63
N MET A 155 0.80 -3.58 -8.86
CA MET A 155 0.79 -4.16 -10.20
C MET A 155 -0.62 -4.27 -10.77
N ASN A 156 -1.62 -4.58 -9.95
CA ASN A 156 -3.02 -4.56 -10.36
C ASN A 156 -3.50 -3.16 -10.77
N LEU A 157 -3.09 -2.12 -10.03
CA LEU A 157 -3.40 -0.73 -10.36
C LEU A 157 -2.83 -0.36 -11.74
N ILE A 158 -1.55 -0.70 -11.98
CA ILE A 158 -0.87 -0.45 -13.26
C ILE A 158 -1.56 -1.21 -14.40
N HIS A 159 -1.83 -2.50 -14.23
CA HIS A 159 -2.44 -3.34 -15.28
C HIS A 159 -3.87 -2.92 -15.62
N ALA A 160 -4.63 -2.41 -14.65
CA ALA A 160 -5.98 -1.94 -14.90
C ALA A 160 -6.03 -0.61 -15.69
N GLY A 161 -4.90 0.04 -15.93
CA GLY A 161 -4.84 1.35 -16.59
C GLY A 161 -5.50 2.45 -15.77
N HIS A 162 -5.61 2.24 -14.46
CA HIS A 162 -6.14 3.21 -13.51
C HIS A 162 -4.96 3.83 -12.75
N PRO A 163 -4.38 4.95 -13.21
CA PRO A 163 -3.42 5.69 -12.40
C PRO A 163 -4.04 6.26 -11.11
#